data_AF-L0D7G3-F1
#
_entry.id   AF-L0D7G3-F1
#
_cell.length_a   1.000
_cell.length_b   1.000
_cell.length_c   1.000
_cell.angle_alpha   90.00
_cell.angle_beta   90.00
_cell.angle_gamma   90.00
#
_symmetry.space_group_name_H-M   'P 1'
#
loop_
_entity.id
_entity.type
_entity.pdbx_description
1 polymer ?
#
loop_
_entity_poly.entity_id
_entity_poly.type
_entity_poly.pdbx_seq_one_letter_code
_entity_poly.pdbx_strand_id
1 'polypeptide(L)'
;MSYDEHNAVDPGLNAIENALGALTPSRSRLDRDRLMFRAGQVSARPTPIGKRLWIAVAAGTGLIALGEAAMLAHRPAPQIIEKVIVVRDREQPVVGDTPTTEPIVAQASAFRGFGDSPSFGPTAYERLNSQVFRYGLDGLPTPPSPRANADSNKPLPPLTRQLWQEELLKTLEPGAPS
;
A
#
# COMPACT_ATOMS: atom_id res chain seq x y z
N MET A 1 -17.01 33.66 30.73
CA MET A 1 -16.52 32.29 30.46
C MET A 1 -15.43 32.44 29.39
N SER A 2 -14.20 32.72 29.84
CA SER A 2 -13.05 33.06 28.99
C SER A 2 -12.21 31.83 28.73
N TYR A 3 -11.88 31.58 27.45
CA TYR A 3 -11.06 30.46 26.99
C TYR A 3 -9.62 30.87 26.64
N ASP A 4 -9.14 32.01 27.16
CA ASP A 4 -7.87 32.63 26.70
C ASP A 4 -6.61 32.15 27.45
N GLU A 5 -6.70 31.22 28.40
CA GLU A 5 -5.60 30.93 29.32
C GLU A 5 -4.80 29.63 29.01
N HIS A 6 -5.09 28.94 27.91
CA HIS A 6 -4.41 27.68 27.57
C HIS A 6 -3.39 27.75 26.44
N ASN A 7 -3.02 28.96 25.99
CA ASN A 7 -1.95 29.16 25.00
C ASN A 7 -0.67 29.70 25.63
N ALA A 8 -0.39 29.35 26.89
CA ALA A 8 0.92 29.52 27.48
C ALA A 8 1.87 28.51 26.83
N VAL A 9 2.53 28.94 25.75
CA VAL A 9 3.55 28.17 25.04
C VAL A 9 4.60 27.74 26.06
N ASP A 10 4.69 26.42 26.30
CA ASP A 10 5.60 25.85 27.28
C ASP A 10 7.05 26.29 26.96
N PRO A 11 7.74 27.01 27.87
CA PRO A 11 9.09 27.48 27.62
C PRO A 11 10.07 26.33 27.35
N GLY A 12 9.78 25.12 27.82
CA GLY A 12 10.54 23.91 27.50
C GLY A 12 10.44 23.51 26.03
N LEU A 13 9.27 23.70 25.40
CA LEU A 13 9.09 23.43 23.96
C LEU A 13 9.90 24.41 23.10
N ASN A 14 9.90 25.69 23.46
CA ASN A 14 10.68 26.71 22.75
C ASN A 14 12.20 26.45 22.84
N ALA A 15 12.68 25.90 23.96
CA ALA A 15 14.09 25.52 24.10
C ALA A 15 14.46 24.33 23.19
N ILE A 16 13.57 23.34 23.06
CA ILE A 16 13.77 22.19 22.17
C ILE A 16 13.70 22.62 20.70
N GLU A 17 12.74 23.47 20.34
CA GLU A 17 12.61 24.00 18.97
C GLU A 17 13.84 24.81 18.58
N ASN A 18 14.35 25.67 19.47
CA ASN A 18 15.60 26.39 19.25
C ASN A 18 16.81 25.45 19.14
N ALA A 19 16.89 24.41 19.99
CA ALA A 19 17.97 23.43 19.90
C ALA A 19 17.92 22.64 18.59
N LEU A 20 16.73 22.29 18.10
CA LEU A 20 16.53 21.61 16.82
C LEU A 20 16.81 22.53 15.63
N GLY A 21 16.41 23.81 15.71
CA GLY A 21 16.72 24.81 14.70
C GLY A 21 18.20 25.16 14.60
N ALA A 22 18.93 25.05 15.72
CA ALA A 22 20.38 25.25 15.78
C ALA A 22 21.18 24.04 15.25
N LEU A 23 20.57 22.87 15.10
CA LEU A 23 21.20 21.74 14.42
C LEU A 23 21.34 22.10 12.94
N THR A 24 22.54 22.55 12.57
CA THR A 24 22.90 22.73 11.17
C THR A 24 22.77 21.35 10.52
N PRO A 25 22.01 21.17 9.43
CA PRO A 25 21.88 19.88 8.79
C PRO A 25 23.29 19.38 8.49
N SER A 26 23.67 18.30 9.16
CA SER A 26 24.95 17.65 8.96
C SER A 26 25.09 17.44 7.46
N ARG A 27 26.15 17.97 6.85
CA ARG A 27 26.48 17.69 5.46
C ARG A 27 26.70 16.19 5.37
N SER A 28 25.62 15.47 5.10
CA SER A 28 25.62 14.07 4.80
C SER A 28 26.68 13.89 3.73
N ARG A 29 27.76 13.18 4.06
CA ARG A 29 28.76 12.74 3.07
C ARG A 29 28.14 11.88 1.97
N LEU A 30 26.89 11.46 2.19
CA LEU A 30 26.03 10.79 1.23
C LEU A 30 25.26 11.83 0.41
N ASP A 31 25.67 11.96 -0.85
CA ASP A 31 24.93 12.65 -1.90
C ASP A 31 23.64 11.86 -2.19
N ARG A 32 22.57 12.24 -1.46
CA ARG A 32 21.27 11.59 -1.51
C ARG A 32 20.70 11.59 -2.92
N ASP A 33 20.86 12.69 -3.64
CA ASP A 33 20.32 12.86 -5.00
C ASP A 33 21.01 11.89 -5.95
N ARG A 34 22.33 11.78 -5.85
CA ARG A 34 23.09 10.80 -6.62
C ARG A 34 22.75 9.36 -6.27
N LEU A 35 22.48 9.07 -4.99
CA LEU A 35 22.03 7.73 -4.58
C LEU A 35 20.64 7.43 -5.15
N MET A 36 19.67 8.33 -5.03
CA MET A 36 18.32 8.13 -5.57
C MET A 36 18.34 8.01 -7.09
N PHE A 37 19.15 8.82 -7.79
CA PHE A 37 19.31 8.73 -9.23
C PHE A 37 19.91 7.37 -9.66
N ARG A 38 20.96 6.90 -8.98
CA ARG A 38 21.52 5.57 -9.24
C ARG A 38 20.55 4.45 -8.90
N ALA A 39 19.82 4.55 -7.81
CA ALA A 39 18.80 3.58 -7.43
C ALA A 39 17.72 3.46 -8.51
N GLY A 40 17.26 4.61 -9.06
CA GLY A 40 16.33 4.63 -10.19
C GLY A 40 16.88 4.01 -11.47
N GLN A 41 18.15 4.25 -11.79
CA GLN A 41 18.80 3.59 -12.94
C GLN A 41 18.92 2.08 -12.75
N VAL A 42 19.20 1.62 -11.53
CA VAL A 42 19.29 0.19 -11.22
C VAL A 42 17.92 -0.47 -11.24
N SER A 43 16.87 0.19 -10.72
CA SER A 43 15.51 -0.35 -10.74
C SER A 43 14.92 -0.45 -12.15
N ALA A 44 15.30 0.46 -13.04
CA ALA A 44 14.84 0.46 -14.42
C ALA A 44 15.54 -0.59 -15.30
N ARG A 45 16.64 -1.19 -14.83
CA ARG A 45 17.33 -2.26 -15.57
C ARG A 45 16.68 -3.60 -15.26
N PRO A 46 15.87 -4.17 -16.17
CA PRO A 46 15.33 -5.50 -15.96
C PRO A 46 16.50 -6.48 -15.86
N THR A 47 16.67 -7.10 -14.69
CA THR A 47 17.61 -8.22 -14.58
C THR A 47 17.01 -9.42 -15.34
N PRO A 48 17.80 -10.11 -16.17
CA PRO A 48 17.30 -11.25 -16.94
C PRO A 48 16.75 -12.36 -16.03
N ILE A 49 17.30 -12.47 -14.82
CA ILE A 49 16.84 -13.39 -13.77
C ILE A 49 15.45 -12.98 -13.25
N GLY A 50 15.23 -11.70 -12.98
CA GLY A 50 13.93 -11.19 -12.51
C GLY A 50 12.80 -11.41 -13.51
N LYS A 51 13.08 -11.26 -14.81
CA LYS A 51 12.10 -11.54 -15.88
C LYS A 51 11.72 -13.02 -15.92
N ARG A 52 12.69 -13.94 -15.83
CA ARG A 52 12.43 -15.39 -15.82
C ARG A 52 11.65 -15.81 -14.58
N LEU A 53 11.98 -15.25 -13.42
CA LEU A 53 11.26 -15.52 -12.17
C LEU A 53 9.80 -15.07 -12.28
N TRP A 54 9.53 -13.87 -12.81
CA TRP A 54 8.17 -13.39 -13.02
C TRP A 54 7.36 -14.27 -13.97
N ILE A 55 7.99 -14.76 -15.06
CA ILE A 55 7.35 -15.71 -15.97
C ILE A 55 7.01 -17.02 -15.26
N ALA A 56 7.92 -17.54 -14.43
CA ALA A 56 7.68 -18.77 -13.66
C ALA A 56 6.53 -18.60 -12.64
N VAL A 57 6.49 -17.46 -11.94
CA VAL A 57 5.40 -17.13 -11.02
C VAL A 57 4.07 -17.03 -11.77
N ALA A 58 4.03 -16.29 -12.89
CA ALA A 58 2.82 -16.16 -13.70
C ALA A 58 2.33 -17.52 -14.24
N ALA A 59 3.25 -18.35 -14.74
CA ALA A 59 2.95 -19.70 -15.18
C ALA A 59 2.41 -20.58 -14.05
N GLY A 60 3.04 -20.52 -12.86
CA GLY A 60 2.57 -21.24 -11.67
C GLY A 60 1.16 -20.83 -11.26
N THR A 61 0.87 -19.52 -11.19
CA THR A 61 -0.48 -19.03 -10.89
C THR A 61 -1.50 -19.43 -11.96
N GLY A 62 -1.11 -19.46 -13.24
CA GLY A 62 -1.96 -19.91 -14.33
C GLY A 62 -2.31 -21.40 -14.22
N LEU A 63 -1.35 -22.25 -13.84
CA LEU A 63 -1.60 -23.67 -13.61
C LEU A 63 -2.54 -23.91 -12.43
N ILE A 64 -2.40 -23.17 -11.34
CA ILE A 64 -3.32 -23.25 -10.19
C ILE A 64 -4.73 -22.86 -10.61
N ALA A 65 -4.89 -21.73 -11.31
CA ALA A 65 -6.18 -21.28 -11.80
C ALA A 65 -6.84 -22.29 -12.77
N LEU A 66 -6.06 -22.90 -13.66
CA LEU A 66 -6.53 -23.98 -14.53
C LEU A 66 -6.96 -25.22 -13.74
N GLY A 67 -6.21 -25.59 -12.70
CA GLY A 67 -6.54 -26.70 -11.80
C GLY A 67 -7.86 -26.48 -11.08
N GLU A 68 -8.06 -25.28 -10.50
CA GLU A 68 -9.32 -24.88 -9.87
C GLU A 68 -10.49 -24.90 -10.86
N ALA A 69 -10.30 -24.36 -12.07
CA ALA A 69 -11.32 -24.38 -13.11
C ALA A 69 -11.71 -25.80 -13.51
N ALA A 70 -10.73 -26.69 -13.66
CA ALA A 70 -10.97 -28.10 -13.96
C ALA A 70 -11.69 -28.81 -12.81
N MET A 71 -11.32 -28.53 -11.56
CA MET A 71 -11.96 -29.08 -10.37
C MET A 71 -13.43 -28.62 -10.27
N LEU A 72 -13.71 -27.34 -10.54
CA LEU A 72 -15.07 -26.82 -10.58
C LEU A 72 -15.90 -27.45 -11.71
N ALA A 73 -15.31 -27.67 -12.88
CA ALA A 73 -16.00 -28.29 -14.00
C ALA A 73 -16.43 -29.75 -13.70
N HIS A 74 -15.69 -30.45 -12.84
CA HIS A 74 -16.02 -31.82 -12.40
C HIS A 74 -16.85 -31.87 -11.12
N ARG A 75 -17.20 -30.71 -10.54
CA ARG A 75 -17.97 -30.69 -9.30
C ARG A 75 -19.39 -31.18 -9.61
N PRO A 76 -19.88 -32.24 -8.93
CA PRO A 76 -21.25 -32.70 -9.11
C PRO A 76 -22.22 -31.58 -8.76
N ALA A 77 -23.33 -31.49 -9.52
CA ALA A 77 -24.34 -30.46 -9.35
C ALA A 77 -24.73 -30.34 -7.86
N PRO A 78 -24.74 -29.12 -7.29
CA PRO A 78 -25.05 -28.95 -5.89
C PRO A 78 -26.43 -29.53 -5.62
N GLN A 79 -26.49 -30.58 -4.80
CA GLN A 79 -27.76 -31.13 -4.35
C GLN A 79 -28.43 -30.04 -3.51
N ILE A 80 -29.55 -29.52 -4.02
CA ILE A 80 -30.41 -28.62 -3.25
C ILE A 80 -31.04 -29.48 -2.16
N ILE A 81 -30.37 -29.56 -1.01
CA ILE A 81 -30.97 -30.15 0.18
C ILE A 81 -31.93 -29.10 0.71
N GLU A 82 -33.20 -29.22 0.34
CA GLU A 82 -34.28 -28.48 0.97
C GLU A 82 -34.34 -28.89 2.44
N LYS A 83 -33.65 -28.13 3.29
CA LYS A 83 -33.67 -28.34 4.74
C LYS A 83 -34.99 -27.77 5.26
N VAL A 84 -36.00 -28.63 5.39
CA VAL A 84 -37.22 -28.31 6.10
C VAL A 84 -36.86 -28.10 7.58
N ILE A 85 -36.69 -26.85 7.99
CA ILE A 85 -36.51 -26.49 9.39
C ILE A 85 -37.89 -26.54 10.02
N VAL A 86 -38.19 -27.66 10.70
CA VAL A 86 -39.36 -27.73 11.57
C VAL A 86 -39.04 -26.91 12.82
N VAL A 87 -39.47 -25.65 12.81
CA VAL A 87 -39.52 -24.84 14.02
C VAL A 87 -40.64 -25.42 14.86
N ARG A 88 -40.30 -26.21 15.88
CA ARG A 88 -41.24 -26.50 16.95
C ARG A 88 -41.38 -25.21 17.75
N ASP A 89 -42.60 -24.67 17.79
CA ASP A 89 -42.95 -23.63 18.74
C ASP A 89 -42.58 -24.13 20.14
N ARG A 90 -41.55 -23.51 20.70
CA ARG A 90 -41.14 -23.76 22.08
C ARG A 90 -42.27 -23.21 22.92
N GLU A 91 -43.00 -24.10 23.59
CA GLU A 91 -43.92 -23.72 24.67
C GLU A 91 -43.21 -22.69 25.55
N GLN A 92 -43.84 -21.52 25.61
CA GLN A 92 -43.39 -20.37 26.35
C GLN A 92 -43.16 -20.81 27.80
N PRO A 93 -41.92 -20.71 28.34
CA PRO A 93 -41.70 -21.10 29.71
C PRO A 93 -42.44 -20.11 30.59
N VAL A 94 -43.40 -20.63 31.35
CA VAL A 94 -44.06 -19.93 32.45
C VAL A 94 -42.97 -19.33 33.34
N VAL A 95 -43.16 -18.04 33.62
CA VAL A 95 -42.36 -17.18 34.50
C VAL A 95 -41.93 -17.95 35.76
N GLY A 96 -40.63 -18.01 35.99
CA GLY A 96 -40.01 -18.56 37.19
C GLY A 96 -38.60 -17.97 37.39
N ASP A 97 -38.57 -16.87 38.13
CA ASP A 97 -37.48 -16.29 38.94
C ASP A 97 -36.01 -16.74 38.74
N THR A 98 -35.18 -15.84 38.17
CA THR A 98 -33.76 -15.46 38.51
C THR A 98 -32.64 -16.52 38.67
N PRO A 99 -31.32 -16.17 38.62
CA PRO A 99 -30.59 -15.05 38.00
C PRO A 99 -29.33 -15.46 37.19
N THR A 100 -28.76 -14.48 36.46
CA THR A 100 -27.33 -14.35 36.05
C THR A 100 -26.74 -15.40 35.10
N THR A 101 -26.52 -14.99 33.84
CA THR A 101 -25.56 -15.64 32.94
C THR A 101 -24.58 -14.57 32.45
N GLU A 102 -23.32 -14.71 32.84
CA GLU A 102 -22.19 -13.93 32.33
C GLU A 102 -22.04 -14.17 30.80
N PRO A 103 -21.73 -13.14 30.00
CA PRO A 103 -21.43 -13.36 28.59
C PRO A 103 -20.05 -13.99 28.44
N ILE A 104 -20.01 -15.19 27.87
CA ILE A 104 -18.80 -15.85 27.37
C ILE A 104 -18.21 -14.95 26.29
N VAL A 105 -17.16 -14.20 26.64
CA VAL A 105 -16.35 -13.43 25.70
C VAL A 105 -15.67 -14.43 24.77
N ALA A 106 -15.99 -14.29 23.48
CA ALA A 106 -15.34 -14.99 22.39
C ALA A 106 -13.81 -14.89 22.53
N GLN A 107 -13.17 -16.04 22.67
CA GLN A 107 -11.72 -16.18 22.67
C GLN A 107 -11.21 -15.71 21.30
N ALA A 108 -10.73 -14.46 21.23
CA ALA A 108 -9.99 -13.96 20.09
C ALA A 108 -8.72 -14.82 19.96
N SER A 109 -8.60 -15.50 18.83
CA SER A 109 -7.42 -16.26 18.45
C SER A 109 -6.19 -15.34 18.45
N ALA A 110 -5.44 -15.35 19.54
CA ALA A 110 -4.12 -14.73 19.59
C ALA A 110 -3.18 -15.56 18.72
N PHE A 111 -3.06 -15.20 17.45
CA PHE A 111 -1.93 -15.59 16.60
C PHE A 111 -0.67 -14.93 17.17
N ARG A 112 -0.03 -15.58 18.16
CA ARG A 112 1.37 -15.30 18.49
C ARG A 112 2.22 -16.07 17.50
N GLY A 113 2.75 -15.36 16.51
CA GLY A 113 3.67 -15.91 15.53
C GLY A 113 4.65 -14.85 15.03
N PHE A 114 5.92 -15.09 15.35
CA PHE A 114 7.13 -14.61 14.69
C PHE A 114 7.62 -13.18 14.94
N GLY A 115 8.61 -13.12 15.85
CA GLY A 115 9.87 -12.40 15.64
C GLY A 115 9.80 -10.88 15.75
N ASP A 116 10.55 -10.34 16.71
CA ASP A 116 10.91 -8.92 16.78
C ASP A 116 11.70 -8.50 15.53
N SER A 117 11.00 -8.32 14.42
CA SER A 117 11.49 -7.52 13.31
C SER A 117 11.36 -6.06 13.73
N PRO A 118 12.36 -5.21 13.46
CA PRO A 118 12.23 -3.79 13.71
C PRO A 118 10.95 -3.29 13.01
N SER A 119 9.98 -2.86 13.81
CA SER A 119 8.72 -2.31 13.31
C SER A 119 9.04 -0.96 12.66
N PHE A 120 9.41 -1.00 11.39
CA PHE A 120 9.34 0.18 10.55
C PHE A 120 7.87 0.56 10.52
N GLY A 121 7.54 1.70 11.12
CA GLY A 121 6.16 2.19 11.18
C GLY A 121 5.49 2.17 9.80
N PRO A 122 4.15 2.24 9.77
CA PRO A 122 3.37 1.93 8.57
C PRO A 122 3.90 2.70 7.38
N THR A 123 4.22 1.95 6.33
CA THR A 123 4.75 2.51 5.09
C THR A 123 3.75 3.51 4.51
N ALA A 124 4.23 4.45 3.67
CA ALA A 124 3.34 5.41 3.02
C ALA A 124 2.19 4.71 2.25
N TYR A 125 2.47 3.52 1.72
CA TYR A 125 1.49 2.67 1.05
C TYR A 125 0.41 2.12 2.02
N GLU A 126 0.80 1.60 3.19
CA GLU A 126 -0.15 1.08 4.18
C GLU A 126 -1.06 2.18 4.73
N ARG A 127 -0.52 3.39 4.94
CA ARG A 127 -1.33 4.55 5.32
C ARG A 127 -2.34 4.91 4.24
N LEU A 128 -1.92 4.97 2.98
CA LEU A 128 -2.82 5.21 1.85
C LEU A 128 -3.92 4.15 1.77
N ASN A 129 -3.56 2.88 1.93
CA ASN A 129 -4.51 1.77 1.85
C ASN A 129 -5.53 1.84 3.00
N SER A 130 -5.07 2.12 4.23
CA SER A 130 -5.96 2.33 5.38
C SER A 130 -6.93 3.50 5.17
N GLN A 131 -6.49 4.54 4.45
CA GLN A 131 -7.29 5.72 4.15
C GLN A 131 -8.37 5.42 3.10
N VAL A 132 -8.05 4.63 2.07
CA VAL A 132 -9.02 4.15 1.07
C VAL A 132 -10.06 3.24 1.71
N PHE A 133 -9.67 2.33 2.60
CA PHE A 133 -10.64 1.46 3.27
C PHE A 133 -11.55 2.22 4.24
N ARG A 134 -11.03 3.28 4.88
CA ARG A 134 -11.78 4.03 5.90
C ARG A 134 -12.68 5.13 5.31
N TYR A 135 -12.26 5.75 4.22
CA TYR A 135 -12.93 6.94 3.65
C TYR A 135 -13.30 6.79 2.17
N GLY A 136 -13.05 5.63 1.56
CA GLY A 136 -13.27 5.40 0.14
C GLY A 136 -12.27 6.17 -0.75
N LEU A 137 -12.60 6.27 -2.03
CA LEU A 137 -11.78 6.99 -3.02
C LEU A 137 -11.75 8.50 -2.77
N ASP A 138 -12.79 9.05 -2.14
CA ASP A 138 -12.90 10.48 -1.83
C ASP A 138 -11.95 10.92 -0.71
N GLY A 139 -11.43 9.97 0.09
CA GLY A 139 -10.47 10.23 1.15
C GLY A 139 -9.01 10.27 0.69
N LEU A 140 -8.73 10.09 -0.60
CA LEU A 140 -7.37 10.13 -1.13
C LEU A 140 -6.80 11.57 -1.04
N PRO A 141 -5.55 11.76 -0.57
CA PRO A 141 -4.93 13.07 -0.59
C PRO A 141 -4.87 13.56 -2.04
N THR A 142 -5.36 14.77 -2.29
CA THR A 142 -5.27 15.40 -3.60
C THR A 142 -3.80 15.49 -3.99
N PRO A 143 -3.38 14.91 -5.13
CA PRO A 143 -1.98 14.97 -5.54
C PRO A 143 -1.57 16.45 -5.65
N PRO A 144 -0.35 16.80 -5.24
CA PRO A 144 0.13 18.18 -5.39
C PRO A 144 -0.01 18.57 -6.86
N SER A 145 -0.72 19.68 -7.10
CA SER A 145 -0.98 20.15 -8.45
C SER A 145 0.35 20.33 -9.20
N PRO A 146 0.49 19.86 -10.46
CA PRO A 146 1.74 19.98 -11.22
C PRO A 146 2.25 21.42 -11.35
N ARG A 147 1.35 22.41 -11.24
CA ARG A 147 1.67 23.84 -11.25
C ARG A 147 2.47 24.30 -10.03
N ALA A 148 2.34 23.65 -8.87
CA ALA A 148 3.11 24.02 -7.68
C ALA A 148 4.61 23.70 -7.83
N ASN A 149 4.99 22.82 -8.77
CA ASN A 149 6.39 22.53 -9.12
C ASN A 149 6.91 23.36 -10.30
N ALA A 150 6.06 24.16 -10.96
CA ALA A 150 6.45 24.96 -12.13
C ALA A 150 7.25 26.23 -11.75
N ASP A 151 7.22 26.65 -10.49
CA ASP A 151 8.05 27.76 -9.99
C ASP A 151 9.52 27.36 -9.74
N SER A 152 9.85 26.09 -9.93
CA SER A 152 11.24 25.65 -10.07
C SER A 152 11.72 25.94 -11.48
N ASN A 153 12.15 27.18 -11.74
CA ASN A 153 12.80 27.66 -12.97
C ASN A 153 14.10 26.89 -13.31
N LYS A 154 14.00 25.60 -13.59
CA LYS A 154 15.00 24.84 -14.34
C LYS A 154 14.45 24.67 -15.75
N PRO A 155 15.13 25.18 -16.79
CA PRO A 155 14.77 24.86 -18.16
C PRO A 155 14.79 23.33 -18.29
N LEU A 156 13.64 22.76 -18.62
CA LEU A 156 13.52 21.35 -18.98
C LEU A 156 14.53 21.08 -20.10
N PRO A 157 15.39 20.06 -20.00
CA PRO A 157 16.22 19.66 -21.12
C PRO A 157 15.31 19.35 -22.32
N PRO A 158 15.69 19.75 -23.55
CA PRO A 158 14.88 19.49 -24.72
C PRO A 158 14.55 18.00 -24.82
N LEU A 159 13.25 17.78 -25.01
CA LEU A 159 12.53 16.52 -25.00
C LEU A 159 13.32 15.40 -25.72
N THR A 160 13.74 14.39 -24.97
CA THR A 160 14.35 13.11 -25.41
C THR A 160 13.55 12.36 -26.48
N ARG A 161 12.34 12.82 -26.79
CA ARG A 161 11.45 12.25 -27.80
C ARG A 161 11.98 12.40 -29.23
N GLN A 162 12.71 13.49 -29.52
CA GLN A 162 13.29 13.69 -30.86
C GLN A 162 14.49 12.76 -31.10
N LEU A 163 15.37 12.60 -30.11
CA LEU A 163 16.49 11.66 -30.16
C LEU A 163 16.02 10.21 -30.36
N TRP A 164 14.92 9.81 -29.71
CA TRP A 164 14.35 8.48 -29.87
C TRP A 164 13.69 8.26 -31.23
N GLN A 165 13.13 9.32 -31.83
CA GLN A 165 12.56 9.26 -33.18
C GLN A 165 13.66 9.14 -34.25
N GLU A 166 14.78 9.84 -34.08
CA GLU A 166 15.93 9.72 -34.98
C GLU A 166 16.59 8.34 -34.89
N GLU A 167 16.69 7.77 -33.69
CA GLU A 167 17.23 6.43 -33.49
C GLU A 167 16.33 5.35 -34.12
N LEU A 168 14.99 5.50 -33.99
CA LEU A 168 14.05 4.62 -34.68
C LEU A 168 14.17 4.74 -36.20
N LEU A 169 14.18 5.96 -36.75
CA LEU A 169 14.32 6.16 -38.20
C LEU A 169 15.60 5.52 -38.74
N LYS A 170 16.69 5.62 -37.97
CA LYS A 170 17.98 5.00 -38.35
C LYS A 170 17.96 3.47 -38.31
N THR A 171 17.15 2.87 -37.45
CA THR A 171 17.00 1.40 -37.41
C THR A 171 16.05 0.85 -38.47
N LEU A 172 15.11 1.66 -38.99
CA LEU A 172 14.15 1.24 -40.01
C LEU A 172 14.67 1.37 -41.46
N GLU A 173 15.76 2.11 -41.71
CA GLU A 173 16.43 2.15 -43.02
C GLU A 173 17.83 1.52 -42.99
N PRO A 174 17.94 0.17 -43.00
CA PRO A 174 19.22 -0.51 -43.17
C PRO A 174 19.66 -0.41 -44.64
N GLY A 175 20.19 0.74 -45.05
CA GLY A 175 20.69 0.90 -46.42
C GLY A 175 21.17 2.30 -46.85
N ALA A 176 21.04 3.34 -46.02
CA ALA A 176 21.51 4.67 -46.41
C ALA A 176 23.07 4.73 -46.40
N PRO A 177 23.72 5.18 -47.49
CA PRO A 177 25.16 5.36 -47.52
C PRO A 177 25.59 6.53 -46.61
N SER A 178 26.63 6.28 -45.82
CA SER A 178 27.32 7.24 -44.95
C SER A 178 28.05 8.33 -45.72
#